data_AF-A0AAV2QN71-F1
#
_entry.id   AF-A0AAV2QN71-F1
#
_cell.length_a   1.000
_cell.length_b   1.000
_cell.length_c   1.000
_cell.angle_alpha   90.00
_cell.angle_beta   90.00
_cell.angle_gamma   90.00
#
_symmetry.space_group_name_H-M   'P 1'
#
loop_
_entity.id
_entity.type
_entity.pdbx_description
1 polymer ?
#
loop_
_entity_poly.entity_id
_entity_poly.type
_entity_poly.pdbx_seq_one_letter_code
_entity_poly.pdbx_strand_id
1 'polypeptide(L)'
;GYVCPSGMEELMHHMLRWSDIRLNRDTVIIGAGYRMFYQGTVARCHVTLMVTPESNVEAHHLLTPLPISSFKDDLPSSLFSKNNISKRDTISATVWVLPPLNLATLHEISQEQQDHLTNNPEEWERRTCLLLLQLVTGLKQLQAQGVEETSIDFALVSRGQIEEGQDPDNRLILIPPVDEGGCEFVSLCQMASLATLLLLGVEAPLQQILSGLVNFPYALPSHKAFIVLLKLLHQEKAGSLTKVKCLLELLLYGPDKNCIDSATSIEEVESMMQRWLDLERANVLQSLIMKPIKASINIKYHLLFLVRSNARTLRDSVKLLEDADMKFAIL
;
A
#
# COMPACT_ATOMS: atom_id res chain seq x y z
N GLY A 1 -3.15 -13.63 -7.36
CA GLY A 1 -4.08 -14.17 -6.36
C GLY A 1 -3.26 -14.72 -5.21
N TYR A 2 -3.77 -14.65 -3.99
CA TYR A 2 -3.23 -15.44 -2.89
C TYR A 2 -3.52 -16.91 -3.23
N VAL A 3 -2.47 -17.70 -3.46
CA VAL A 3 -2.62 -19.16 -3.60
C VAL A 3 -2.85 -19.68 -2.19
N CYS A 4 -3.95 -20.39 -1.97
CA CYS A 4 -4.23 -21.06 -0.70
C CYS A 4 -3.03 -21.98 -0.39
N PRO A 5 -2.33 -21.82 0.74
CA PRO A 5 -1.21 -22.68 1.09
C PRO A 5 -1.65 -24.15 1.08
N SER A 6 -0.81 -25.02 0.53
CA SER A 6 -1.05 -26.47 0.51
C SER A 6 -1.38 -26.98 1.91
N GLY A 7 -2.55 -27.61 2.07
CA GLY A 7 -3.07 -28.08 3.36
C GLY A 7 -4.20 -27.27 3.98
N MET A 8 -4.60 -26.12 3.39
CA MET A 8 -5.76 -25.33 3.84
C MET A 8 -7.05 -25.61 3.06
N GLU A 9 -7.04 -26.55 2.11
CA GLU A 9 -8.21 -26.94 1.32
C GLU A 9 -9.36 -27.48 2.18
N GLU A 10 -9.04 -28.12 3.31
CA GLU A 10 -10.02 -28.62 4.28
C GLU A 10 -10.91 -27.48 4.82
N LEU A 11 -10.37 -26.26 4.98
CA LEU A 11 -11.10 -25.10 5.48
C LEU A 11 -12.14 -24.55 4.49
N MET A 12 -12.01 -24.85 3.20
CA MET A 12 -12.94 -24.36 2.16
C MET A 12 -14.29 -25.10 2.17
N HIS A 13 -14.33 -26.31 2.72
CA HIS A 13 -15.50 -27.19 2.67
C HIS A 13 -16.17 -27.40 4.03
N HIS A 14 -15.56 -26.93 5.12
CA HIS A 14 -16.13 -27.03 6.46
C HIS A 14 -17.05 -25.85 6.80
N MET A 15 -18.23 -26.16 7.36
CA MET A 15 -19.07 -25.17 8.03
C MET A 15 -18.42 -24.78 9.36
N LEU A 16 -17.54 -23.80 9.30
CA LEU A 16 -16.82 -23.28 10.47
C LEU A 16 -17.74 -22.49 11.39
N ARG A 17 -17.49 -22.61 12.69
CA ARG A 17 -18.07 -21.76 13.74
C ARG A 17 -16.96 -21.12 14.56
N TRP A 18 -17.30 -20.04 15.27
CA TRP A 18 -16.35 -19.36 16.15
C TRP A 18 -15.77 -20.28 17.23
N SER A 19 -16.56 -21.24 17.72
CA SER A 19 -16.11 -22.24 18.70
C SER A 19 -14.97 -23.13 18.23
N ASP A 20 -14.79 -23.27 16.91
CA ASP A 20 -13.74 -24.12 16.31
C ASP A 20 -12.39 -23.39 16.26
N ILE A 21 -12.39 -22.11 16.60
CA ILE A 21 -11.25 -21.22 16.50
C ILE A 21 -10.54 -21.09 17.84
N ARG A 22 -9.21 -21.24 17.82
CA ARG A 22 -8.37 -20.94 18.98
C ARG A 22 -7.57 -19.67 18.72
N LEU A 23 -7.91 -18.59 19.42
CA LEU A 23 -7.17 -17.34 19.35
C LEU A 23 -5.82 -17.46 20.07
N ASN A 24 -4.79 -16.86 19.48
CA ASN A 24 -3.50 -16.70 20.14
C ASN A 24 -3.54 -15.46 21.05
N ARG A 25 -3.61 -15.68 22.36
CA ARG A 25 -3.81 -14.61 23.37
C ARG A 25 -2.61 -13.67 23.50
N ASP A 26 -1.43 -14.10 23.05
CA ASP A 26 -0.19 -13.33 23.18
C ASP A 26 0.05 -12.39 21.97
N THR A 27 -0.86 -12.39 20.99
CA THR A 27 -0.70 -11.59 19.77
C THR A 27 -1.37 -10.24 19.84
N VAL A 28 -0.69 -9.22 19.31
CA VAL A 28 -1.22 -7.86 19.21
C VAL A 28 -2.44 -7.86 18.29
N ILE A 29 -3.52 -7.27 18.77
CA ILE A 29 -4.75 -7.08 18.00
C ILE A 29 -4.61 -5.81 17.18
N ILE A 30 -4.75 -5.93 15.86
CA ILE A 30 -4.70 -4.80 14.94
C ILE A 30 -6.13 -4.44 14.56
N GLY A 31 -6.50 -3.18 14.73
CA GLY A 31 -7.82 -2.67 14.37
C GLY A 31 -7.72 -1.69 13.21
N ALA A 32 -8.61 -1.83 12.23
CA ALA A 32 -8.83 -0.89 11.14
C ALA A 32 -10.31 -0.54 11.15
N GLY A 33 -10.65 0.44 11.97
CA GLY A 33 -12.03 0.74 12.33
C GLY A 33 -12.73 -0.37 13.11
N TYR A 34 -13.95 -0.78 12.70
CA TYR A 34 -14.69 -1.91 13.26
C TYR A 34 -14.15 -3.29 12.85
N ARG A 35 -13.16 -3.33 11.96
CA ARG A 35 -12.54 -4.57 11.48
C ARG A 35 -11.33 -4.88 12.35
N MET A 36 -11.44 -5.96 13.12
CA MET A 36 -10.42 -6.39 14.07
C MET A 36 -9.70 -7.63 13.56
N PHE A 37 -8.37 -7.62 13.60
CA PHE A 37 -7.52 -8.69 13.12
C PHE A 37 -6.88 -9.44 14.29
N TYR A 38 -7.03 -10.77 14.28
CA TYR A 38 -6.48 -11.68 15.28
C TYR A 38 -5.64 -12.76 14.61
N GLN A 39 -4.62 -13.23 15.31
CA GLN A 39 -3.96 -14.49 14.96
C GLN A 39 -4.63 -15.64 15.70
N GLY A 40 -4.77 -16.76 15.01
CA GLY A 40 -5.36 -17.94 15.59
C GLY A 40 -5.02 -19.22 14.84
N THR A 41 -5.63 -20.30 15.30
CA THR A 41 -5.50 -21.62 14.70
C THR A 41 -6.89 -22.22 14.48
N VAL A 42 -7.13 -22.72 13.28
CA VAL A 42 -8.36 -23.42 12.88
C VAL A 42 -7.96 -24.72 12.22
N ALA A 43 -8.53 -25.85 12.65
CA ALA A 43 -8.20 -27.19 12.14
C ALA A 43 -6.67 -27.48 12.10
N ARG A 44 -5.90 -26.99 13.09
CA ARG A 44 -4.43 -27.08 13.18
C ARG A 44 -3.65 -26.23 12.16
N CYS A 45 -4.33 -25.44 11.34
CA CYS A 45 -3.71 -24.45 10.46
C CYS A 45 -3.63 -23.08 11.14
N HIS A 46 -2.49 -22.41 11.04
CA HIS A 46 -2.36 -21.01 11.46
C HIS A 46 -3.06 -20.09 10.47
N VAL A 47 -3.89 -19.19 10.98
CA VAL A 47 -4.71 -18.29 10.18
C VAL A 47 -4.74 -16.89 10.80
N THR A 48 -5.02 -15.91 9.96
CA THR A 48 -5.40 -14.57 10.42
C THR A 48 -6.92 -14.42 10.29
N LEU A 49 -7.56 -13.90 11.33
CA LEU A 49 -9.00 -13.74 11.37
C LEU A 49 -9.32 -12.26 11.33
N MET A 50 -10.11 -11.84 10.35
CA MET A 50 -10.72 -10.51 10.37
C MET A 50 -12.15 -10.65 10.85
N VAL A 51 -12.49 -9.93 11.90
CA VAL A 51 -13.82 -9.96 12.52
C VAL A 51 -14.43 -8.57 12.38
N THR A 52 -15.67 -8.49 11.89
CA THR A 52 -16.39 -7.23 11.72
C THR A 52 -17.90 -7.39 11.92
N PRO A 53 -18.56 -6.43 12.58
CA PRO A 53 -20.02 -6.41 12.72
C PRO A 53 -20.74 -6.09 11.40
N GLU A 54 -20.01 -5.74 10.34
CA GLU A 54 -20.60 -5.38 9.06
C GLU A 54 -21.27 -6.58 8.37
N SER A 55 -22.45 -6.30 7.80
CA SER A 55 -23.29 -7.31 7.17
C SER A 55 -22.81 -7.71 5.77
N ASN A 56 -22.14 -6.80 5.06
CA ASN A 56 -21.57 -6.98 3.73
C ASN A 56 -20.17 -6.38 3.69
N VAL A 57 -19.17 -7.25 3.60
CA VAL A 57 -17.79 -6.84 3.34
C VAL A 57 -17.46 -7.34 1.95
N GLU A 58 -17.10 -6.43 1.04
CA GLU A 58 -16.67 -6.82 -0.31
C GLU A 58 -15.15 -7.00 -0.33
N ALA A 59 -14.69 -8.18 -0.73
CA ALA A 59 -13.27 -8.42 -0.92
C ALA A 59 -12.85 -7.86 -2.29
N HIS A 60 -12.02 -6.81 -2.29
CA HIS A 60 -11.42 -6.32 -3.52
C HIS A 60 -10.07 -7.02 -3.75
N HIS A 61 -9.98 -7.81 -4.82
CA HIS A 61 -8.82 -8.66 -5.18
C HIS A 61 -7.45 -7.96 -5.26
N LEU A 62 -7.42 -6.62 -5.38
CA LEU A 62 -6.19 -5.81 -5.35
C LEU A 62 -5.91 -5.13 -4.01
N LEU A 63 -6.91 -4.94 -3.16
CA LEU A 63 -6.82 -4.09 -1.97
C LEU A 63 -6.90 -4.89 -0.67
N THR A 64 -7.67 -5.99 -0.66
CA THR A 64 -7.90 -6.80 0.52
C THR A 64 -7.48 -8.24 0.28
N PRO A 65 -6.93 -8.94 1.29
CA PRO A 65 -6.67 -10.36 1.19
C PRO A 65 -7.99 -11.11 0.93
N LEU A 66 -7.92 -12.14 0.09
CA LEU A 66 -9.09 -12.98 -0.17
C LEU A 66 -9.27 -13.97 0.99
N PRO A 67 -10.47 -14.08 1.56
CA PRO A 67 -10.74 -15.09 2.57
C PRO A 67 -10.69 -16.49 1.97
N ILE A 68 -10.12 -17.43 2.74
CA ILE A 68 -10.22 -18.87 2.50
C ILE A 68 -11.67 -19.31 2.73
N SER A 69 -12.28 -18.76 3.78
CA SER A 69 -13.69 -18.98 4.13
C SER A 69 -14.24 -17.77 4.89
N SER A 70 -15.55 -17.56 4.80
CA SER A 70 -16.25 -16.52 5.55
C SER A 70 -17.57 -17.05 6.09
N PHE A 71 -17.88 -16.75 7.35
CA PHE A 71 -19.13 -17.15 7.99
C PHE A 71 -19.64 -16.05 8.94
N LYS A 72 -20.91 -16.14 9.32
CA LYS A 72 -21.54 -15.25 10.31
C LYS A 72 -21.75 -16.01 11.60
N ASP A 73 -21.45 -15.38 12.73
CA ASP A 73 -21.62 -15.97 14.06
C ASP A 73 -21.89 -14.88 15.11
N ASP A 74 -22.38 -15.28 16.27
CA ASP A 74 -22.59 -14.39 17.41
C ASP A 74 -21.36 -14.38 18.31
N LEU A 75 -20.66 -13.24 18.32
CA LEU A 75 -19.35 -13.10 18.94
C LEU A 75 -19.39 -12.27 20.21
N PRO A 76 -18.52 -12.52 21.20
CA PRO A 76 -18.41 -11.68 22.38
C PRO A 76 -18.12 -10.22 22.03
N SER A 77 -18.86 -9.28 22.62
CA SER A 77 -18.67 -7.83 22.39
C SER A 77 -17.29 -7.32 22.82
N SER A 78 -16.61 -8.05 23.69
CA SER A 78 -15.22 -7.78 24.12
C SER A 78 -14.20 -7.81 23.00
N LEU A 79 -14.49 -8.48 21.87
CA LEU A 79 -13.60 -8.50 20.72
C LEU A 79 -13.51 -7.12 20.03
N PHE A 80 -14.61 -6.36 19.99
CA PHE A 80 -14.71 -5.14 19.18
C PHE A 80 -14.31 -3.86 19.92
N SER A 81 -13.97 -3.93 21.20
CA SER A 81 -13.90 -2.74 22.05
C SER A 81 -12.52 -2.10 22.06
N LYS A 82 -12.37 -0.95 21.37
CA LYS A 82 -11.50 0.15 21.83
C LYS A 82 -12.29 1.23 22.61
N ASN A 83 -13.61 1.32 22.48
CA ASN A 83 -14.45 2.22 23.25
C ASN A 83 -15.78 1.57 23.67
N ASN A 84 -16.07 1.65 24.96
CA ASN A 84 -17.24 1.09 25.65
C ASN A 84 -18.59 1.58 25.10
N ILE A 85 -19.27 0.89 24.17
CA ILE A 85 -20.74 1.01 24.02
C ILE A 85 -21.34 -0.29 23.44
N SER A 86 -21.71 -1.26 24.28
CA SER A 86 -22.99 -1.98 24.15
C SER A 86 -23.32 -2.77 25.42
N LYS A 87 -24.60 -2.76 25.83
CA LYS A 87 -25.15 -3.58 26.94
C LYS A 87 -25.41 -5.05 26.54
N ARG A 88 -24.93 -5.48 25.37
CA ARG A 88 -25.15 -6.83 24.85
C ARG A 88 -23.87 -7.64 24.99
N ASP A 89 -23.99 -8.84 25.55
CA ASP A 89 -22.87 -9.76 25.74
C ASP A 89 -22.33 -10.30 24.40
N THR A 90 -23.19 -10.36 23.39
CA THR A 90 -22.85 -10.84 22.04
C THR A 90 -23.29 -9.89 20.93
N ILE A 91 -22.53 -9.89 19.83
CA ILE A 91 -22.73 -9.11 18.62
C ILE A 91 -22.66 -10.07 17.44
N SER A 92 -23.68 -10.05 16.58
CA SER A 92 -23.65 -10.81 15.32
C SER A 92 -22.64 -10.18 14.38
N ALA A 93 -21.67 -10.97 13.91
CA ALA A 93 -20.53 -10.49 13.15
C ALA A 93 -20.14 -11.47 12.03
N THR A 94 -19.53 -10.92 11.00
CA THR A 94 -18.92 -11.68 9.92
C THR A 94 -17.45 -11.96 10.26
N VAL A 95 -17.05 -13.22 10.18
CA VAL A 95 -15.67 -13.69 10.39
C VAL A 95 -15.08 -14.12 9.05
N TRP A 96 -13.96 -13.52 8.69
CA TRP A 96 -13.15 -13.92 7.54
C TRP A 96 -11.93 -14.67 8.02
N VAL A 97 -11.76 -15.88 7.49
CA VAL A 97 -10.58 -16.72 7.71
C VAL A 97 -9.62 -16.44 6.56
N LEU A 98 -8.54 -15.72 6.85
CA LEU A 98 -7.49 -15.37 5.92
C LEU A 98 -6.30 -16.34 6.04
N PRO A 99 -5.46 -16.46 5.02
CA PRO A 99 -4.13 -17.05 5.17
C PRO A 99 -3.36 -16.36 6.32
N PRO A 100 -2.33 -16.99 6.90
CA PRO A 100 -1.54 -16.38 7.94
C PRO A 100 -0.82 -15.14 7.40
N LEU A 101 -1.16 -13.97 7.93
CA LEU A 101 -0.60 -12.66 7.59
C LEU A 101 0.13 -12.09 8.80
N ASN A 102 1.35 -11.60 8.59
CA ASN A 102 2.05 -10.78 9.58
C ASN A 102 1.70 -9.31 9.34
N LEU A 103 0.63 -8.84 9.99
CA LEU A 103 0.08 -7.51 9.77
C LEU A 103 0.83 -6.45 10.60
N ALA A 104 0.88 -5.25 10.04
CA ALA A 104 1.43 -4.05 10.64
C ALA A 104 0.57 -2.85 10.27
N THR A 105 0.53 -1.83 11.11
CA THR A 105 0.06 -0.49 10.70
C THR A 105 1.18 0.24 9.93
N LEU A 106 0.83 1.25 9.14
CA LEU A 106 1.85 2.10 8.51
C LEU A 106 2.73 2.82 9.55
N HIS A 107 2.19 3.11 10.74
CA HIS A 107 2.95 3.71 11.84
C HIS A 107 4.05 2.77 12.35
N GLU A 108 3.75 1.48 12.53
CA GLU A 108 4.74 0.48 12.95
C GLU A 108 5.84 0.31 11.88
N ILE A 109 5.45 0.25 10.60
CA ILE A 109 6.41 0.15 9.50
C ILE A 109 7.33 1.36 9.43
N SER A 110 6.80 2.56 9.63
CA SER A 110 7.59 3.80 9.67
C SER A 110 8.67 3.76 10.77
N GLN A 111 8.31 3.32 11.97
CA GLN A 111 9.23 3.21 13.10
C GLN A 111 10.33 2.16 12.86
N GLU A 112 9.98 0.99 12.33
CA GLU A 112 10.93 -0.09 12.01
C GLU A 112 11.96 0.34 10.94
N GLN A 113 11.55 1.22 10.03
CA GLN A 113 12.37 1.62 8.88
C GLN A 113 13.24 2.86 9.15
N GLN A 114 13.10 3.49 10.31
CA GLN A 114 13.81 4.73 10.65
C GLN A 114 15.34 4.53 10.70
N ASP A 115 15.80 3.35 11.14
CA ASP A 115 17.23 2.98 11.13
C ASP A 115 17.80 2.82 9.71
N HIS A 116 16.96 2.39 8.76
CA HIS A 116 17.38 2.20 7.37
C HIS A 116 17.55 3.51 6.61
N LEU A 117 16.80 4.56 6.98
CA LEU A 117 16.96 5.91 6.40
C LEU A 117 18.40 6.42 6.54
N THR A 118 19.07 6.08 7.65
CA THR A 118 20.43 6.55 7.93
C THR A 118 21.49 5.63 7.30
N ASN A 119 21.26 4.32 7.29
CA ASN A 119 22.27 3.33 6.91
C ASN A 119 22.24 2.94 5.42
N ASN A 120 21.06 2.91 4.79
CA ASN A 120 20.89 2.58 3.38
C ASN A 120 19.74 3.38 2.75
N PRO A 121 19.97 4.67 2.43
CA PRO A 121 18.90 5.58 2.00
C PRO A 121 18.28 5.18 0.65
N GLU A 122 19.05 4.59 -0.28
CA GLU A 122 18.54 4.15 -1.59
C GLU A 122 17.57 2.97 -1.47
N GLU A 123 17.94 1.96 -0.68
CA GLU A 123 17.09 0.80 -0.46
C GLU A 123 15.81 1.18 0.29
N TRP A 124 15.95 2.04 1.30
CA TRP A 124 14.81 2.59 2.04
C TRP A 124 13.88 3.41 1.14
N GLU A 125 14.43 4.26 0.27
CA GLU A 125 13.64 5.07 -0.66
C GLU A 125 12.85 4.18 -1.60
N ARG A 126 13.50 3.16 -2.17
CA ARG A 126 12.84 2.21 -3.06
C ARG A 126 11.72 1.45 -2.37
N ARG A 127 11.92 1.00 -1.11
CA ARG A 127 10.87 0.33 -0.31
C ARG A 127 9.69 1.27 -0.05
N THR A 128 9.97 2.52 0.30
CA THR A 128 8.96 3.56 0.53
C THR A 128 8.17 3.85 -0.74
N CYS A 129 8.84 4.07 -1.87
CA CYS A 129 8.21 4.29 -3.16
C CYS A 129 7.31 3.12 -3.57
N LEU A 130 7.71 1.87 -3.29
CA LEU A 130 6.90 0.68 -3.61
C LEU A 130 5.63 0.62 -2.75
N LEU A 131 5.71 0.92 -1.46
CA LEU A 131 4.52 1.01 -0.58
C LEU A 131 3.59 2.14 -1.01
N LEU A 132 4.14 3.31 -1.34
CA LEU A 132 3.37 4.44 -1.84
C LEU A 132 2.73 4.15 -3.20
N LEU A 133 3.41 3.44 -4.09
CA LEU A 133 2.86 3.03 -5.38
C LEU A 133 1.67 2.09 -5.18
N GLN A 134 1.78 1.15 -4.25
CA GLN A 134 0.67 0.28 -3.85
C GLN A 134 -0.50 1.10 -3.30
N LEU A 135 -0.23 2.05 -2.41
CA LEU A 135 -1.24 2.90 -1.79
C LEU A 135 -1.97 3.74 -2.82
N VAL A 136 -1.25 4.50 -3.64
CA VAL A 136 -1.84 5.38 -4.66
C VAL A 136 -2.63 4.58 -5.68
N THR A 137 -2.17 3.38 -6.05
CA THR A 137 -2.93 2.47 -6.90
C THR A 137 -4.25 2.06 -6.23
N GLY A 138 -4.22 1.80 -4.91
CA GLY A 138 -5.42 1.48 -4.15
C GLY A 138 -6.38 2.66 -3.98
N LEU A 139 -5.87 3.84 -3.67
CA LEU A 139 -6.67 5.06 -3.55
C LEU A 139 -7.34 5.43 -4.88
N LYS A 140 -6.66 5.25 -6.02
CA LYS A 140 -7.28 5.42 -7.34
C LYS A 140 -8.44 4.45 -7.59
N GLN A 141 -8.36 3.24 -7.06
CA GLN A 141 -9.45 2.27 -7.16
C GLN A 141 -10.64 2.70 -6.30
N LEU A 142 -10.39 3.16 -5.07
CA LEU A 142 -11.43 3.75 -4.21
C LEU A 142 -12.07 4.97 -4.88
N GLN A 143 -11.26 5.85 -5.48
CA GLN A 143 -11.76 7.01 -6.25
C GLN A 143 -12.68 6.59 -7.39
N ALA A 144 -12.33 5.52 -8.13
CA ALA A 144 -13.17 4.99 -9.20
C ALA A 144 -14.48 4.36 -8.70
N GLN A 145 -14.53 3.96 -7.43
CA GLN A 145 -15.73 3.49 -6.74
C GLN A 145 -16.57 4.63 -6.14
N GLY A 146 -16.13 5.89 -6.29
CA GLY A 146 -16.82 7.07 -5.75
C GLY A 146 -16.51 7.37 -4.28
N VAL A 147 -15.47 6.74 -3.72
CA VAL A 147 -14.98 7.09 -2.38
C VAL A 147 -14.14 8.37 -2.48
N GLU A 148 -14.47 9.38 -1.68
CA GLU A 148 -13.80 10.69 -1.69
C GLU A 148 -12.84 10.86 -0.50
N GLU A 149 -13.16 10.21 0.63
CA GLU A 149 -12.42 10.35 1.89
C GLU A 149 -12.14 8.97 2.50
N THR A 150 -11.02 8.88 3.24
CA THR A 150 -10.60 7.66 3.95
C THR A 150 -9.71 8.03 5.14
N SER A 151 -9.27 7.04 5.90
CA SER A 151 -8.37 7.20 7.03
C SER A 151 -7.11 6.36 6.90
N ILE A 152 -6.03 6.81 7.54
CA ILE A 152 -4.74 6.10 7.58
C ILE A 152 -4.85 4.75 8.27
N ASP A 153 -5.77 4.63 9.22
CA ASP A 153 -6.03 3.42 9.99
C ASP A 153 -6.53 2.26 9.11
N PHE A 154 -7.05 2.55 7.92
CA PHE A 154 -7.48 1.55 6.95
C PHE A 154 -6.36 1.03 6.05
N ALA A 155 -5.13 1.55 6.17
CA ALA A 155 -3.98 1.08 5.43
C ALA A 155 -3.07 0.22 6.33
N LEU A 156 -3.12 -1.10 6.09
CA LEU A 156 -2.29 -2.09 6.77
C LEU A 156 -1.20 -2.60 5.82
N VAL A 157 -0.14 -3.18 6.38
CA VAL A 157 0.93 -3.82 5.62
C VAL A 157 1.07 -5.27 6.09
N SER A 158 0.97 -6.20 5.15
CA SER A 158 1.39 -7.58 5.38
C SER A 158 2.89 -7.68 5.12
N ARG A 159 3.66 -8.00 6.16
CA ARG A 159 5.11 -8.23 6.07
C ARG A 159 5.37 -9.52 5.30
N GLY A 160 6.21 -9.43 4.28
CA GLY A 160 6.72 -10.60 3.55
C GLY A 160 7.79 -11.33 4.36
N GLN A 161 7.99 -12.63 4.10
CA GLN A 161 9.17 -13.32 4.63
C GLN A 161 10.42 -12.80 3.92
N ILE A 162 11.47 -12.53 4.69
CA ILE A 162 12.79 -12.18 4.16
C ILE A 162 13.48 -13.49 3.78
N GLU A 163 13.53 -13.82 2.50
CA GLU A 163 14.45 -14.85 2.00
C GLU A 163 15.84 -14.20 1.88
N GLU A 164 16.92 -14.92 2.20
CA GLU A 164 18.30 -14.38 2.16
C GLU A 164 18.60 -13.75 0.79
N GLY A 165 18.97 -12.47 0.78
CA GLY A 165 19.27 -11.72 -0.44
C GLY A 165 18.06 -11.19 -1.23
N GLN A 166 16.84 -11.33 -0.71
CA GLN A 166 15.65 -10.71 -1.30
C GLN A 166 15.04 -9.66 -0.37
N ASP A 167 14.46 -8.62 -0.97
CA ASP A 167 13.68 -7.63 -0.24
C ASP A 167 12.46 -8.26 0.44
N PRO A 168 12.05 -7.76 1.62
CA PRO A 168 10.78 -8.14 2.20
C PRO A 168 9.65 -7.81 1.21
N ASP A 169 8.86 -8.82 0.84
CA ASP A 169 7.70 -8.69 -0.06
C ASP A 169 6.51 -8.05 0.67
N ASN A 170 6.68 -6.80 1.11
CA ASN A 170 5.67 -6.06 1.86
C ASN A 170 4.49 -5.70 0.97
N ARG A 171 3.30 -6.13 1.36
CA ARG A 171 2.06 -5.93 0.62
C ARG A 171 1.15 -5.00 1.39
N LEU A 172 0.79 -3.88 0.77
CA LEU A 172 -0.21 -2.99 1.33
C LEU A 172 -1.59 -3.63 1.19
N ILE A 173 -2.35 -3.56 2.27
CA ILE A 173 -3.76 -3.93 2.35
C ILE A 173 -4.53 -2.65 2.64
N LEU A 174 -5.40 -2.27 1.72
CA LEU A 174 -6.27 -1.11 1.86
C LEU A 174 -7.69 -1.59 2.10
N ILE A 175 -8.19 -1.26 3.28
CA ILE A 175 -9.50 -1.65 3.77
C ILE A 175 -10.48 -0.56 3.33
N PRO A 176 -11.58 -0.87 2.61
CA PRO A 176 -12.54 0.15 2.22
C PRO A 176 -13.11 0.86 3.45
N PRO A 177 -13.18 2.20 3.46
CA PRO A 177 -13.66 2.94 4.61
C PRO A 177 -15.12 2.61 4.89
N VAL A 178 -15.48 2.66 6.16
CA VAL A 178 -16.86 2.56 6.67
C VAL A 178 -17.11 3.82 7.49
N ASP A 179 -18.32 4.34 7.45
CA ASP A 179 -18.68 5.56 8.18
C ASP A 179 -18.51 5.33 9.69
N GLU A 180 -17.41 5.83 10.25
CA GLU A 180 -17.00 5.56 11.62
C GLU A 180 -16.83 6.86 12.41
N GLY A 181 -17.65 7.02 13.44
CA GLY A 181 -17.46 8.05 14.44
C GLY A 181 -16.20 7.77 15.26
N GLY A 182 -15.08 8.40 14.93
CA GLY A 182 -13.86 8.37 15.74
C GLY A 182 -12.54 8.34 14.97
N CYS A 183 -12.55 7.99 13.67
CA CYS A 183 -11.36 8.09 12.83
C CYS A 183 -11.28 9.46 12.17
N GLU A 184 -10.07 9.98 12.01
CA GLU A 184 -9.85 11.20 11.23
C GLU A 184 -9.87 10.85 9.74
N PHE A 185 -10.94 11.29 9.07
CA PHE A 185 -11.10 11.15 7.63
C PHE A 185 -10.43 12.33 6.91
N VAL A 186 -9.75 12.02 5.83
CA VAL A 186 -9.07 12.97 4.96
C VAL A 186 -9.35 12.61 3.50
N SER A 187 -9.16 13.57 2.60
CA SER A 187 -9.26 13.31 1.17
C SER A 187 -8.29 12.20 0.73
N LEU A 188 -8.56 11.56 -0.40
CA LEU A 188 -7.62 10.55 -0.94
C LEU A 188 -6.22 11.15 -1.23
N CYS A 189 -6.11 12.41 -1.64
CA CYS A 189 -4.79 13.01 -1.86
C CYS A 189 -4.08 13.30 -0.53
N GLN A 190 -4.79 13.80 0.47
CA GLN A 190 -4.26 14.02 1.81
C GLN A 190 -3.82 12.71 2.47
N MET A 191 -4.57 11.62 2.28
CA MET A 191 -4.18 10.28 2.71
C MET A 191 -2.84 9.85 2.09
N ALA A 192 -2.67 10.04 0.78
CA ALA A 192 -1.40 9.75 0.11
C ALA A 192 -0.26 10.65 0.64
N SER A 193 -0.53 11.93 0.92
CA SER A 193 0.44 12.85 1.50
C SER A 193 0.84 12.41 2.92
N LEU A 194 -0.13 12.01 3.74
CA LEU A 194 0.07 11.60 5.11
C LEU A 194 0.89 10.32 5.18
N ALA A 195 0.55 9.32 4.35
CA ALA A 195 1.35 8.11 4.24
C ALA A 195 2.78 8.40 3.74
N THR A 196 2.93 9.34 2.79
CA THR A 196 4.27 9.77 2.33
C THR A 196 5.07 10.33 3.50
N LEU A 197 4.56 11.35 4.19
CA LEU A 197 5.26 11.98 5.31
C LEU A 197 5.55 11.00 6.44
N LEU A 198 4.59 10.15 6.78
CA LEU A 198 4.75 9.13 7.80
C LEU A 198 5.88 8.16 7.44
N LEU A 199 5.89 7.63 6.22
CA LEU A 199 6.95 6.71 5.78
C LEU A 199 8.31 7.40 5.64
N LEU A 200 8.34 8.70 5.33
CA LEU A 200 9.55 9.53 5.34
C LEU A 200 10.06 9.85 6.78
N GLY A 201 9.36 9.39 7.82
CA GLY A 201 9.74 9.60 9.22
C GLY A 201 9.47 11.02 9.74
N VAL A 202 8.56 11.75 9.08
CA VAL A 202 8.21 13.12 9.46
C VAL A 202 7.25 13.12 10.64
N GLU A 203 7.57 13.89 11.69
CA GLU A 203 6.72 14.03 12.87
C GLU A 203 5.44 14.84 12.59
N ALA A 204 4.34 14.43 13.24
CA ALA A 204 3.02 15.07 13.13
C ALA A 204 2.57 15.35 11.67
N PRO A 205 2.53 14.32 10.80
CA PRO A 205 2.34 14.49 9.36
C PRO A 205 1.01 15.19 9.01
N LEU A 206 -0.06 14.91 9.77
CA LEU A 206 -1.36 15.55 9.56
C LEU A 206 -1.31 17.06 9.77
N GLN A 207 -0.66 17.52 10.85
CA GLN A 207 -0.55 18.95 11.15
C GLN A 207 0.25 19.70 10.08
N GLN A 208 1.29 19.07 9.53
CA GLN A 208 2.09 19.65 8.44
C GLN A 208 1.29 19.78 7.14
N ILE A 209 0.47 18.78 6.82
CA ILE A 209 -0.42 18.84 5.65
C ILE A 209 -1.45 19.95 5.80
N LEU A 210 -2.09 20.04 6.98
CA LEU A 210 -3.12 21.04 7.26
C LEU A 210 -2.55 22.47 7.29
N SER A 211 -1.32 22.64 7.79
CA SER A 211 -0.64 23.96 7.78
C SER A 211 -0.08 24.35 6.42
N GLY A 212 0.08 23.39 5.50
CA GLY A 212 0.69 23.59 4.18
C GLY A 212 2.22 23.75 4.22
N LEU A 213 2.84 23.64 5.40
CA LEU A 213 4.28 23.70 5.60
C LEU A 213 4.80 22.30 5.92
N VAL A 214 5.57 21.74 4.98
CA VAL A 214 6.14 20.40 5.10
C VAL A 214 7.64 20.50 5.28
N ASN A 215 8.13 19.98 6.40
CA ASN A 215 9.55 19.83 6.67
C ASN A 215 10.02 18.47 6.16
N PHE A 216 10.85 18.49 5.12
CA PHE A 216 11.38 17.26 4.52
C PHE A 216 12.70 16.83 5.16
N PRO A 217 12.96 15.51 5.28
CA PRO A 217 14.29 15.03 5.55
C PRO A 217 15.22 15.41 4.38
N TYR A 218 16.31 16.12 4.67
CA TYR A 218 17.29 16.54 3.65
C TYR A 218 18.11 15.38 3.05
N ALA A 219 18.04 14.18 3.64
CA ALA A 219 18.87 13.02 3.27
C ALA A 219 18.27 12.11 2.18
N LEU A 220 17.23 12.56 1.46
CA LEU A 220 16.52 11.75 0.46
C LEU A 220 17.22 11.77 -0.91
N PRO A 221 17.63 10.61 -1.49
CA PRO A 221 18.23 10.54 -2.82
C PRO A 221 17.40 11.26 -3.91
N SER A 222 16.08 11.06 -3.92
CA SER A 222 15.15 11.71 -4.85
C SER A 222 14.33 12.84 -4.20
N HIS A 223 14.95 13.65 -3.35
CA HIS A 223 14.31 14.77 -2.63
C HIS A 223 13.41 15.65 -3.53
N LYS A 224 13.91 16.06 -4.71
CA LYS A 224 13.13 16.88 -5.67
C LYS A 224 11.82 16.19 -6.09
N ALA A 225 11.84 14.88 -6.29
CA ALA A 225 10.67 14.12 -6.71
C ALA A 225 9.61 14.04 -5.61
N PHE A 226 10.00 13.85 -4.36
CA PHE A 226 9.07 13.86 -3.23
C PHE A 226 8.41 15.22 -3.01
N ILE A 227 9.15 16.32 -3.21
CA ILE A 227 8.57 17.67 -3.21
C ILE A 227 7.49 17.80 -4.29
N VAL A 228 7.79 17.38 -5.52
CA VAL A 228 6.83 17.41 -6.64
C VAL A 228 5.61 16.55 -6.33
N LEU A 229 5.82 15.36 -5.77
CA LEU A 229 4.76 14.45 -5.37
C LEU A 229 3.79 15.13 -4.41
N LEU A 230 4.28 15.72 -3.31
CA LEU A 230 3.40 16.41 -2.35
C LEU A 230 2.73 17.65 -2.95
N LYS A 231 3.43 18.42 -3.80
CA LYS A 231 2.84 19.54 -4.55
C LYS A 231 1.66 19.09 -5.39
N LEU A 232 1.76 17.94 -6.06
CA LEU A 232 0.69 17.41 -6.89
C LEU A 232 -0.50 16.95 -6.03
N LEU A 233 -0.24 16.31 -4.90
CA LEU A 233 -1.30 15.88 -3.97
C LEU A 233 -2.03 17.06 -3.35
N HIS A 234 -1.31 18.09 -2.90
CA HIS A 234 -1.89 19.30 -2.30
C HIS A 234 -2.83 20.07 -3.25
N GLN A 235 -2.72 19.87 -4.57
CA GLN A 235 -3.62 20.50 -5.53
C GLN A 235 -5.05 19.93 -5.49
N GLU A 236 -5.27 18.74 -4.92
CA GLU A 236 -6.58 18.09 -4.82
C GLU A 236 -7.33 17.98 -6.17
N LYS A 237 -6.60 17.81 -7.27
CA LYS A 237 -7.20 17.66 -8.60
C LYS A 237 -7.49 16.19 -8.88
N ALA A 238 -8.52 15.92 -9.68
CA ALA A 238 -8.88 14.57 -10.10
C ALA A 238 -7.71 13.77 -10.73
N GLY A 239 -6.75 14.46 -11.38
CA GLY A 239 -5.56 13.85 -11.97
C GLY A 239 -4.35 13.71 -11.03
N SER A 240 -4.40 14.24 -9.81
CA SER A 240 -3.24 14.31 -8.89
C SER A 240 -2.70 12.93 -8.55
N LEU A 241 -3.55 12.01 -8.09
CA LEU A 241 -3.15 10.61 -7.81
C LEU A 241 -2.58 9.90 -9.04
N THR A 242 -3.08 10.21 -10.23
CA THR A 242 -2.55 9.63 -11.48
C THR A 242 -1.14 10.12 -11.77
N LYS A 243 -0.87 11.42 -11.65
CA LYS A 243 0.47 11.97 -11.85
C LYS A 243 1.46 11.45 -10.82
N VAL A 244 1.03 11.35 -9.56
CA VAL A 244 1.84 10.80 -8.46
C VAL A 244 2.17 9.34 -8.70
N LYS A 245 1.20 8.54 -9.16
CA LYS A 245 1.44 7.15 -9.55
C LYS A 245 2.53 7.05 -10.62
N CYS A 246 2.42 7.84 -11.69
CA CYS A 246 3.41 7.83 -12.77
C CYS A 246 4.80 8.29 -12.29
N LEU A 247 4.85 9.25 -11.37
CA LEU A 247 6.11 9.70 -10.77
C LEU A 247 6.77 8.60 -9.91
N LEU A 248 6.00 7.91 -9.08
CA LEU A 248 6.49 6.76 -8.30
C LEU A 248 6.96 5.60 -9.20
N GLU A 249 6.24 5.34 -10.29
CA GLU A 249 6.64 4.36 -11.30
C GLU A 249 7.96 4.75 -11.99
N LEU A 250 8.14 6.03 -12.31
CA LEU A 250 9.40 6.55 -12.87
C LEU A 250 10.55 6.42 -11.87
N LEU A 251 10.34 6.70 -10.59
CA LEU A 251 11.37 6.54 -9.56
C LEU A 251 11.79 5.09 -9.32
N LEU A 252 10.85 4.15 -9.41
CA LEU A 252 11.12 2.73 -9.15
C LEU A 252 11.68 1.98 -10.35
N TYR A 253 11.17 2.29 -11.54
CA TYR A 253 11.38 1.48 -12.74
C TYR A 253 11.86 2.28 -13.93
N GLY A 254 11.91 3.61 -13.85
CA GLY A 254 12.29 4.46 -14.97
C GLY A 254 13.76 4.33 -15.38
N PRO A 255 14.13 4.91 -16.53
CA PRO A 255 15.52 4.96 -16.96
C PRO A 255 16.39 5.76 -15.97
N ASP A 256 17.67 5.40 -15.89
CA ASP A 256 18.67 6.16 -15.14
C ASP A 256 18.72 7.62 -15.62
N LYS A 257 18.93 8.57 -14.70
CA LYS A 257 18.96 10.01 -14.99
C LYS A 257 19.92 10.37 -16.14
N ASN A 258 21.08 9.72 -16.18
CA ASN A 258 22.11 9.91 -17.22
C ASN A 258 21.59 9.61 -18.63
N CYS A 259 20.57 8.75 -18.77
CA CYS A 259 19.97 8.43 -20.05
C CYS A 259 19.13 9.61 -20.59
N ILE A 260 18.64 10.49 -19.72
CA ILE A 260 17.71 11.58 -20.09
C ILE A 260 18.47 12.88 -20.37
N ASP A 261 19.55 13.14 -19.62
CA ASP A 261 20.31 14.40 -19.66
C ASP A 261 20.93 14.75 -21.02
N SER A 262 21.02 13.80 -21.95
CA SER A 262 21.53 14.02 -23.30
C SER A 262 20.49 14.58 -24.29
N ALA A 263 19.21 14.62 -23.93
CA ALA A 263 18.15 15.07 -24.82
C ALA A 263 18.05 16.60 -24.85
N THR A 264 17.88 17.18 -26.03
CA THR A 264 17.78 18.64 -26.22
C THR A 264 16.37 19.11 -26.55
N SER A 265 15.46 18.20 -26.86
CA SER A 265 14.06 18.48 -27.19
C SER A 265 13.10 17.48 -26.55
N ILE A 266 11.84 17.89 -26.43
CA ILE A 266 10.73 17.08 -25.91
C ILE A 266 10.50 15.83 -26.78
N GLU A 267 10.65 15.96 -28.09
CA GLU A 267 10.50 14.88 -29.07
C GLU A 267 11.64 13.86 -28.95
N GLU A 268 12.86 14.32 -28.69
CA GLU A 268 14.00 13.44 -28.40
C GLU A 268 13.79 12.65 -27.12
N VAL A 269 13.34 13.30 -26.05
CA VAL A 269 13.00 12.62 -24.78
C VAL A 269 11.95 11.54 -25.04
N GLU A 270 10.86 11.84 -25.74
CA GLU A 270 9.83 10.85 -26.05
C GLU A 270 10.37 9.68 -26.89
N SER A 271 11.16 9.95 -27.92
CA SER A 271 11.80 8.90 -28.74
C SER A 271 12.73 8.01 -27.92
N MET A 272 13.49 8.58 -26.98
CA MET A 272 14.37 7.84 -26.08
C MET A 272 13.59 6.98 -25.10
N MET A 273 12.52 7.52 -24.52
CA MET A 273 11.61 6.78 -23.63
C MET A 273 10.97 5.60 -24.35
N GLN A 274 10.58 5.76 -25.62
CA GLN A 274 10.04 4.68 -26.42
C GLN A 274 11.07 3.56 -26.62
N ARG A 275 12.29 3.91 -27.03
CA ARG A 275 13.39 2.94 -27.22
C ARG A 275 13.73 2.20 -25.93
N TRP A 276 13.82 2.92 -24.82
CA TRP A 276 14.09 2.34 -23.51
C TRP A 276 12.97 1.37 -23.09
N LEU A 277 11.70 1.76 -23.23
CA LEU A 277 10.56 0.89 -22.92
C LEU A 277 10.57 -0.40 -23.74
N ASP A 278 10.85 -0.31 -25.04
CA ASP A 278 10.86 -1.48 -25.91
C ASP A 278 12.01 -2.45 -25.54
N LEU A 279 13.17 -1.91 -25.17
CA LEU A 279 14.31 -2.69 -24.69
C LEU A 279 14.00 -3.36 -23.35
N GLU A 280 13.45 -2.63 -22.38
CA GLU A 280 13.09 -3.18 -21.07
C GLU A 280 11.99 -4.25 -21.17
N ARG A 281 10.97 -4.02 -22.00
CA ARG A 281 9.93 -5.04 -22.28
C ARG A 281 10.54 -6.32 -22.85
N ALA A 282 11.48 -6.20 -23.80
CA ALA A 282 12.16 -7.36 -24.39
C ALA A 282 13.01 -8.10 -23.35
N ASN A 283 13.77 -7.38 -22.53
CA ASN A 283 14.59 -7.94 -21.46
C ASN A 283 13.76 -8.70 -20.42
N VAL A 284 12.67 -8.10 -19.93
CA VAL A 284 11.80 -8.73 -18.95
C VAL A 284 11.08 -9.94 -19.53
N LEU A 285 10.60 -9.87 -20.77
CA LEU A 285 9.98 -11.02 -21.44
C LEU A 285 10.97 -12.18 -21.59
N GLN A 286 12.20 -11.89 -22.03
CA GLN A 286 13.25 -12.89 -22.14
C GLN A 286 13.55 -13.54 -20.78
N SER A 287 13.63 -12.75 -19.71
CA SER A 287 13.85 -13.26 -18.35
C SER A 287 12.72 -14.19 -17.89
N LEU A 288 11.45 -13.82 -18.15
CA LEU A 288 10.27 -14.61 -17.81
C LEU A 288 10.22 -15.96 -18.55
N ILE A 289 10.67 -16.00 -19.81
CA ILE A 289 10.74 -17.24 -20.59
C ILE A 289 11.82 -18.18 -20.01
N MET A 290 12.96 -17.61 -19.62
CA MET A 290 14.11 -18.39 -19.17
C MET A 290 13.94 -18.99 -17.77
N LYS A 291 13.20 -18.31 -16.88
CA LYS A 291 12.96 -18.79 -15.50
C LYS A 291 11.54 -18.45 -15.06
N PRO A 292 10.73 -19.44 -14.60
CA PRO A 292 9.45 -19.14 -13.97
C PRO A 292 9.71 -18.37 -12.67
N ILE A 293 9.32 -17.09 -12.66
CA ILE A 293 9.56 -16.22 -11.51
C ILE A 293 8.44 -16.42 -10.49
N LYS A 294 8.81 -16.68 -9.22
CA LYS A 294 7.90 -16.51 -8.08
C LYS A 294 7.50 -15.03 -8.03
N ALA A 295 6.24 -14.73 -8.35
CA ALA A 295 5.78 -13.36 -8.54
C ALA A 295 5.72 -12.59 -7.21
N SER A 296 6.80 -11.90 -6.87
CA SER A 296 6.81 -10.89 -5.82
C SER A 296 5.95 -9.67 -6.23
N ILE A 297 5.57 -8.86 -5.24
CA ILE A 297 4.79 -7.65 -5.47
C ILE A 297 5.55 -6.66 -6.35
N ASN A 298 6.86 -6.53 -6.14
CA ASN A 298 7.72 -5.67 -6.95
C ASN A 298 7.67 -6.07 -8.43
N ILE A 299 7.81 -7.35 -8.74
CA ILE A 299 7.75 -7.86 -10.11
C ILE A 299 6.37 -7.64 -10.72
N LYS A 300 5.30 -7.86 -9.94
CA LYS A 300 3.93 -7.60 -10.40
C LYS A 300 3.74 -6.13 -10.79
N TYR A 301 4.19 -5.19 -9.96
CA TYR A 301 4.08 -3.76 -10.26
C TYR A 301 4.97 -3.33 -11.42
N HIS A 302 6.18 -3.88 -11.53
CA HIS A 302 7.06 -3.65 -12.67
C HIS A 302 6.43 -4.11 -13.99
N LEU A 303 5.84 -5.31 -14.03
CA LEU A 303 5.12 -5.81 -15.21
C LEU A 303 3.90 -4.95 -15.55
N LEU A 304 3.12 -4.54 -14.54
CA LEU A 304 1.98 -3.64 -14.75
C LEU A 304 2.41 -2.30 -15.34
N PHE A 305 3.54 -1.76 -14.86
CA PHE A 305 4.16 -0.55 -15.41
C PHE A 305 4.55 -0.76 -16.88
N LEU A 306 5.34 -1.78 -17.20
CA LEU A 306 5.80 -2.04 -18.57
C LEU A 306 4.64 -2.25 -19.55
N VAL A 307 3.56 -2.91 -19.12
CA VAL A 307 2.38 -3.14 -19.96
C VAL A 307 1.55 -1.88 -20.18
N ARG A 308 1.42 -1.01 -19.18
CA ARG A 308 0.49 0.14 -19.22
C ARG A 308 1.14 1.45 -19.64
N SER A 309 2.43 1.60 -19.41
CA SER A 309 3.17 2.83 -19.69
C SER A 309 3.43 3.00 -21.19
N ASN A 310 3.56 4.24 -21.61
CA ASN A 310 4.01 4.61 -22.95
C ASN A 310 4.98 5.79 -22.87
N ALA A 311 5.71 6.03 -23.95
CA ALA A 311 6.75 7.07 -23.99
C ALA A 311 6.23 8.45 -23.60
N ARG A 312 5.01 8.79 -24.04
CA ARG A 312 4.34 10.04 -23.70
C ARG A 312 4.15 10.22 -22.20
N THR A 313 3.63 9.19 -21.51
CA THR A 313 3.40 9.24 -20.05
C THR A 313 4.70 9.36 -19.25
N LEU A 314 5.78 8.71 -19.70
CA LEU A 314 7.09 8.81 -19.07
C LEU A 314 7.68 10.20 -19.27
N ARG A 315 7.67 10.71 -20.50
CA ARG A 315 8.11 12.06 -20.83
C ARG A 315 7.37 13.10 -20.01
N ASP A 316 6.05 13.00 -19.91
CA ASP A 316 5.25 13.94 -19.11
C ASP A 316 5.65 13.90 -17.63
N SER A 317 6.03 12.73 -17.11
CA SER A 317 6.50 12.58 -15.72
C SER A 317 7.91 13.16 -15.49
N VAL A 318 8.80 13.00 -16.47
CA VAL A 318 10.13 13.65 -16.47
C VAL A 318 9.98 15.16 -16.49
N LYS A 319 9.10 15.70 -17.35
CA LYS A 319 8.82 17.13 -17.41
C LYS A 319 8.32 17.69 -16.09
N LEU A 320 7.49 16.94 -15.35
CA LEU A 320 7.05 17.35 -14.00
C LEU A 320 8.21 17.52 -13.02
N LEU A 321 9.31 16.78 -13.16
CA LEU A 321 10.52 16.91 -12.35
C LEU A 321 11.37 18.11 -12.77
N GLU A 322 11.40 18.44 -14.05
CA GLU A 322 12.10 19.60 -14.61
C GLU A 322 11.40 20.91 -14.25
N ASP A 323 10.09 21.00 -14.48
CA ASP A 323 9.25 22.19 -14.23
C ASP A 323 9.18 22.60 -12.75
N ALA A 324 9.68 21.77 -11.83
CA ALA A 324 9.52 21.94 -10.40
C ALA A 324 10.48 22.95 -9.73
N ASP A 325 11.21 23.74 -10.50
CA ASP A 325 12.13 24.74 -9.98
C ASP A 325 11.41 25.85 -9.17
N MET A 326 11.80 25.91 -7.89
CA MET A 326 11.65 26.98 -6.90
C MET A 326 10.30 27.71 -6.80
N LYS A 327 9.42 27.19 -5.93
CA LYS A 327 8.44 27.92 -5.07
C LYS A 327 7.56 26.93 -4.29
N PHE A 328 8.18 26.09 -3.47
CA PHE A 328 7.54 25.68 -2.22
C PHE A 328 8.40 26.29 -1.13
N ALA A 329 7.78 26.95 -0.16
CA ALA A 329 8.48 27.38 1.04
C ALA A 329 8.81 26.11 1.84
N ILE A 330 9.90 25.45 1.46
CA ILE A 330 10.60 24.47 2.28
C ILE A 330 11.39 25.33 3.26
N LEU A 331 11.10 25.20 4.55
CA LEU A 331 11.94 25.72 5.61
C LEU A 331 12.93 24.63 6.05
#